data_AF-A0A928FI66-F1
#
_entry.id   AF-A0A928FI66-F1
#
_cell.length_a   1.000
_cell.length_b   1.000
_cell.length_c   1.000
_cell.angle_alpha   90.00
_cell.angle_beta   90.00
_cell.angle_gamma   90.00
#
_symmetry.space_group_name_H-M   'P 1'
#
loop_
_entity.id
_entity.type
_entity.pdbx_description
1 polymer ?
#
loop_
_entity_poly.entity_id
_entity_poly.type
_entity_poly.pdbx_seq_one_letter_code
_entity_poly.pdbx_strand_id
1 'polypeptide(L)'
;MARRSYRAVVRKQNLEKNLLKKDVVKIANSSEKRVGNVYRGRTKYIDSENKLERNYVVLKDSSKGIAVAKLKSIKKFDSNGKNADKALQEINHSRYGLPKRTGVDFQKFSKNRMTKKPLKLEDKKVFPEKSARFKLSSHDLSRVLRHTKIKK
;
A
#
# COMPACT_ATOMS: atom_id res chain seq x y z
N MET A 1 -6.87 -49.46 -33.20
CA MET A 1 -6.63 -49.22 -31.75
C MET A 1 -6.16 -47.78 -31.51
N ALA A 2 -7.04 -46.80 -31.21
CA ALA A 2 -6.60 -45.39 -31.05
C ALA A 2 -7.37 -44.58 -29.99
N ARG A 3 -7.95 -45.23 -28.96
CA ARG A 3 -8.76 -44.54 -27.93
C ARG A 3 -8.03 -44.25 -26.61
N ARG A 4 -6.76 -44.66 -26.45
CA ARG A 4 -5.98 -44.47 -25.20
C ARG A 4 -5.28 -43.11 -25.07
N SER A 5 -5.12 -42.33 -26.14
CA SER A 5 -4.35 -41.07 -26.10
C SER A 5 -5.18 -39.85 -25.70
N TYR A 6 -6.45 -39.75 -26.12
CA TYR A 6 -7.24 -38.53 -25.95
C TYR A 6 -7.54 -38.18 -24.48
N ARG A 7 -7.82 -39.19 -23.66
CA ARG A 7 -8.16 -39.00 -22.23
C ARG A 7 -6.94 -38.51 -21.42
N ALA A 8 -5.73 -38.93 -21.80
CA ALA A 8 -4.49 -38.46 -21.20
C ALA A 8 -4.17 -37.01 -21.58
N VAL A 9 -4.39 -36.63 -22.84
CA VAL A 9 -4.20 -35.27 -23.34
C VAL A 9 -5.13 -34.28 -22.63
N VAL A 10 -6.43 -34.60 -22.53
CA VAL A 10 -7.41 -33.75 -21.84
C VAL A 10 -7.09 -33.60 -20.35
N ARG A 11 -6.63 -34.68 -19.69
CA ARG A 11 -6.24 -34.64 -18.28
C ARG A 11 -5.01 -33.74 -18.05
N LYS A 12 -4.03 -33.79 -18.96
CA LYS A 12 -2.82 -32.96 -18.91
C LYS A 12 -3.16 -31.48 -19.11
N GLN A 13 -4.00 -31.15 -20.10
CA GLN A 13 -4.47 -29.77 -20.34
C GLN A 13 -5.27 -29.20 -19.14
N ASN A 14 -6.10 -30.01 -18.48
CA ASN A 14 -6.85 -29.58 -17.30
C ASN A 14 -5.94 -29.39 -16.07
N LEU A 15 -4.89 -30.20 -15.92
CA LEU A 15 -3.86 -30.03 -14.89
C LEU A 15 -3.10 -28.71 -15.08
N GLU A 16 -2.65 -28.42 -16.31
CA GLU A 16 -1.95 -27.17 -16.64
C GLU A 16 -2.82 -25.93 -16.41
N LYS A 17 -4.09 -25.95 -16.80
CA LYS A 17 -5.06 -24.87 -16.51
C LYS A 17 -5.26 -24.65 -15.01
N ASN A 18 -5.28 -25.71 -14.21
CA ASN A 18 -5.40 -25.62 -12.75
C ASN A 18 -4.13 -25.11 -12.07
N LEU A 19 -2.94 -25.48 -12.58
CA LEU A 19 -1.67 -24.92 -12.13
C LEU A 19 -1.59 -23.42 -12.40
N LEU A 20 -1.92 -22.99 -13.63
CA LEU A 20 -2.01 -21.57 -14.00
C LEU A 20 -2.99 -20.80 -13.10
N LYS A 21 -4.17 -21.36 -12.82
CA LYS A 21 -5.13 -20.73 -11.89
C LYS A 21 -4.57 -20.61 -10.48
N LYS A 22 -3.88 -21.64 -9.96
CA LYS A 22 -3.27 -21.61 -8.62
C LYS A 22 -2.17 -20.54 -8.52
N ASP A 23 -1.32 -20.41 -9.54
CA ASP A 23 -0.25 -19.41 -9.55
C ASP A 23 -0.80 -17.98 -9.66
N VAL A 24 -1.84 -17.76 -10.47
CA VAL A 24 -2.54 -16.48 -10.55
C VAL A 24 -3.16 -16.09 -9.20
N VAL A 25 -3.78 -17.05 -8.49
CA VAL A 25 -4.35 -16.82 -7.14
C VAL A 25 -3.25 -16.54 -6.12
N LYS A 26 -2.10 -17.23 -6.18
CA LYS A 26 -0.96 -17.02 -5.28
C LYS A 26 -0.32 -15.64 -5.50
N ILE A 27 -0.24 -15.17 -6.74
CA ILE A 27 0.22 -13.81 -7.09
C ILE A 27 -0.80 -12.76 -6.62
N ALA A 28 -2.10 -13.03 -6.77
CA ALA A 28 -3.15 -12.14 -6.25
C ALA A 28 -3.06 -11.98 -4.72
N ASN A 29 -2.78 -13.05 -3.97
CA ASN A 29 -2.57 -13.00 -2.51
C ASN A 29 -1.27 -12.30 -2.08
N SER A 30 -0.32 -12.05 -2.99
CA SER A 30 0.89 -11.26 -2.68
C SER A 30 0.61 -9.75 -2.64
N SER A 31 -0.45 -9.28 -3.31
CA SER A 31 -0.80 -7.86 -3.38
C SER A 31 -1.27 -7.30 -2.02
N GLU A 32 -1.85 -8.12 -1.14
CA GLU A 32 -2.17 -7.68 0.23
C GLU A 32 -0.93 -7.57 1.14
N LYS A 33 0.20 -8.21 0.80
CA LYS A 33 1.37 -8.26 1.70
C LYS A 33 1.99 -6.90 1.96
N ARG A 34 1.87 -5.97 1.00
CA ARG A 34 2.47 -4.63 1.06
C ARG A 34 1.54 -3.58 1.68
N VAL A 35 0.27 -3.88 1.89
CA VAL A 35 -0.66 -2.96 2.59
C VAL A 35 -0.18 -2.74 4.01
N GLY A 36 -0.15 -1.48 4.43
CA GLY A 36 0.41 -1.03 5.72
C GLY A 36 1.93 -0.83 5.72
N ASN A 37 2.65 -1.18 4.65
CA ASN A 37 4.07 -0.84 4.55
C ASN A 37 4.22 0.66 4.29
N VAL A 38 5.25 1.24 4.90
CA VAL A 38 5.60 2.66 4.75
C VAL A 38 6.88 2.77 3.94
N TYR A 39 6.83 3.55 2.86
CA TYR A 39 7.96 3.81 1.98
C TYR A 39 8.30 5.29 1.96
N ARG A 40 9.59 5.59 1.72
CA ARG A 40 10.03 6.94 1.39
C ARG A 40 9.67 7.24 -0.06
N GLY A 41 8.97 8.34 -0.30
CA GLY A 41 8.56 8.77 -1.63
C GLY A 41 8.92 10.23 -1.89
N ARG A 42 9.26 10.55 -3.13
CA ARG A 42 9.49 11.90 -3.62
C ARG A 42 8.16 12.60 -3.83
N THR A 43 7.87 13.57 -2.96
CA THR A 43 6.57 14.22 -2.84
C THR A 43 6.14 14.89 -4.14
N LYS A 44 7.06 15.49 -4.91
CA LYS A 44 6.75 16.15 -6.20
C LYS A 44 5.98 15.26 -7.20
N TYR A 45 6.12 13.93 -7.11
CA TYR A 45 5.42 12.99 -7.99
C TYR A 45 4.12 12.45 -7.41
N ILE A 46 3.80 12.73 -6.13
CA ILE A 46 2.65 12.14 -5.43
C ILE A 46 1.68 13.24 -5.00
N ASP A 47 2.20 14.33 -4.45
CA ASP A 47 1.45 15.40 -3.75
C ASP A 47 1.95 16.78 -4.21
N SER A 48 1.18 17.84 -4.01
CA SER A 48 1.53 19.23 -4.33
C SER A 48 2.32 19.95 -3.23
N GLU A 49 2.51 19.34 -2.06
CA GLU A 49 3.29 19.95 -0.98
C GLU A 49 4.78 20.17 -1.34
N ASN A 50 5.39 21.22 -0.77
CA ASN A 50 6.75 21.67 -1.08
C ASN A 50 7.87 20.85 -0.45
N LYS A 51 7.57 19.74 0.23
CA LYS A 51 8.63 18.86 0.76
C LYS A 51 9.26 18.08 -0.39
N LEU A 52 10.56 17.82 -0.33
CA LEU A 52 11.22 16.98 -1.34
C LEU A 52 10.75 15.52 -1.24
N GLU A 53 10.72 15.00 0.00
CA GLU A 53 10.35 13.62 0.27
C GLU A 53 9.53 13.49 1.54
N ARG A 54 8.74 12.41 1.59
CA ARG A 54 7.94 12.06 2.76
C ARG A 54 7.76 10.56 2.87
N ASN A 55 7.30 10.13 4.04
CA ASN A 55 6.88 8.76 4.26
C ASN A 55 5.42 8.61 3.82
N TYR A 56 5.15 7.56 3.06
CA TYR A 56 3.83 7.22 2.54
C TYR A 56 3.47 5.80 2.92
N VAL A 57 2.30 5.60 3.50
CA VAL A 57 1.76 4.26 3.79
C VAL A 57 0.97 3.76 2.59
N VAL A 58 1.16 2.48 2.24
CA VAL A 58 0.35 1.79 1.24
C VAL A 58 -0.99 1.41 1.84
N LEU A 59 -2.07 1.93 1.26
CA LEU A 59 -3.45 1.68 1.68
C LEU A 59 -4.11 0.57 0.88
N LYS A 60 -3.77 0.49 -0.41
CA LYS A 60 -4.26 -0.50 -1.35
C LYS A 60 -3.14 -0.86 -2.31
N ASP A 61 -3.05 -2.13 -2.64
CA ASP A 61 -2.12 -2.64 -3.63
C ASP A 61 -2.85 -3.66 -4.49
N SER A 62 -2.71 -3.51 -5.81
CA SER A 62 -3.42 -4.30 -6.81
C SER A 62 -2.57 -4.36 -8.07
N SER A 63 -2.92 -5.25 -9.00
CA SER A 63 -2.24 -5.32 -10.32
C SER A 63 -2.31 -4.00 -11.11
N LYS A 64 -3.30 -3.15 -10.84
CA LYS A 64 -3.48 -1.85 -11.48
C LYS A 64 -2.59 -0.74 -10.88
N GLY A 65 -1.96 -0.99 -9.75
CA GLY A 65 -1.13 -0.03 -9.02
C GLY A 65 -1.51 0.08 -7.53
N ILE A 66 -0.84 1.01 -6.86
CA ILE A 66 -1.00 1.27 -5.43
C ILE A 66 -1.77 2.56 -5.14
N ALA A 67 -2.41 2.62 -3.98
CA ALA A 67 -2.87 3.85 -3.37
C ALA A 67 -2.13 4.08 -2.05
N VAL A 68 -1.68 5.31 -1.83
CA VAL A 68 -0.88 5.69 -0.66
C VAL A 68 -1.45 6.91 0.06
N ALA A 69 -1.17 7.05 1.35
CA ALA A 69 -1.43 8.27 2.12
C ALA A 69 -0.16 8.75 2.81
N LYS A 70 -0.06 10.07 3.00
CA LYS A 70 1.13 10.73 3.56
C LYS A 70 1.12 10.69 5.08
N LEU A 71 2.30 10.51 5.67
CA LEU A 71 2.52 10.67 7.10
C LEU A 71 2.89 12.12 7.43
N LYS A 72 2.23 12.70 8.45
CA LYS A 72 2.45 14.07 8.91
C LYS A 72 2.60 14.09 10.43
N SER A 73 3.51 14.91 10.93
CA SER A 73 3.58 15.19 12.37
C SER A 73 2.33 15.92 12.82
N ILE A 74 1.75 15.49 13.92
CA ILE A 74 0.57 16.09 14.52
C ILE A 74 1.02 17.36 15.25
N LYS A 75 0.29 18.46 15.04
CA LYS A 75 0.58 19.76 15.66
C LYS A 75 -0.54 20.28 16.55
N LYS A 76 -1.76 19.72 16.41
CA LYS A 76 -2.95 20.15 17.15
C LYS A 76 -3.33 19.08 18.15
N PHE A 77 -3.35 19.44 19.42
CA PHE A 77 -3.74 18.57 20.52
C PHE A 77 -4.87 19.23 21.31
N ASP A 78 -5.77 18.41 21.87
CA ASP A 78 -6.80 18.90 22.79
C ASP A 78 -6.23 19.10 24.21
N SER A 79 -7.07 19.58 25.13
CA SER A 79 -6.69 19.80 26.54
C SER A 79 -6.23 18.53 27.25
N ASN A 80 -6.61 17.35 26.77
CA ASN A 80 -6.20 16.06 27.31
C ASN A 80 -4.94 15.50 26.61
N GLY A 81 -4.29 16.29 25.75
CA GLY A 81 -3.12 15.87 24.99
C GLY A 81 -3.42 14.83 23.90
N LYS A 82 -4.69 14.61 23.53
CA LYS A 82 -5.05 13.73 22.41
C LYS A 82 -4.97 14.48 21.10
N ASN A 83 -4.82 13.74 20.00
CA ASN A 83 -4.83 14.34 18.67
C ASN A 83 -6.17 15.03 18.40
N ALA A 84 -6.13 16.35 18.18
CA ALA A 84 -7.29 17.15 17.80
C ALA A 84 -7.38 17.39 16.29
N ASP A 85 -6.36 16.99 15.52
CA ASP A 85 -6.36 17.11 14.07
C ASP A 85 -7.17 15.96 13.44
N LYS A 86 -8.43 16.26 13.10
CA LYS A 86 -9.34 15.31 12.43
C LYS A 86 -8.86 14.89 11.05
N ALA A 87 -7.95 15.62 10.41
CA ALA A 87 -7.40 15.22 9.11
C ALA A 87 -6.36 14.10 9.25
N LEU A 88 -5.82 13.88 10.45
CA LEU A 88 -4.75 12.93 10.71
C LEU A 88 -5.24 11.81 11.62
N GLN A 89 -5.06 10.56 11.21
CA GLN A 89 -5.21 9.42 12.10
C GLN A 89 -3.86 9.13 12.75
N GLU A 90 -3.76 9.40 14.05
CA GLU A 90 -2.56 9.11 14.84
C GLU A 90 -2.19 7.61 14.79
N ILE A 91 -0.90 7.34 14.65
CA ILE A 91 -0.28 6.02 14.75
C ILE A 91 0.72 6.00 15.90
N ASN A 92 1.06 4.82 16.42
CA ASN A 92 2.01 4.71 17.53
C ASN A 92 3.44 5.08 17.08
N HIS A 93 3.84 6.33 17.29
CA HIS A 93 5.13 6.84 16.82
C HIS A 93 6.33 6.11 17.45
N SER A 94 6.27 5.80 18.75
CA SER A 94 7.35 5.11 19.47
C SER A 94 7.61 3.72 18.93
N ARG A 95 6.54 2.96 18.61
CA ARG A 95 6.64 1.62 18.02
C ARG A 95 7.44 1.62 16.71
N TYR A 96 7.37 2.69 15.94
CA TYR A 96 8.02 2.80 14.63
C TYR A 96 9.29 3.67 14.64
N GLY A 97 9.80 4.04 15.82
CA GLY A 97 10.99 4.89 15.94
C GLY A 97 10.81 6.28 15.33
N LEU A 98 9.58 6.81 15.32
CA LEU A 98 9.30 8.14 14.79
C LEU A 98 9.53 9.21 15.89
N PRO A 99 10.29 10.28 15.59
CA PRO A 99 10.74 11.25 16.61
C PRO A 99 9.61 12.13 17.14
N LYS A 100 8.50 12.24 16.41
CA LYS A 100 7.35 13.07 16.78
C LYS A 100 6.07 12.25 16.60
N ARG A 101 5.06 12.59 17.39
CA ARG A 101 3.68 12.08 17.21
C ARG A 101 3.25 12.34 15.77
N THR A 102 2.88 11.28 15.09
CA THR A 102 2.66 11.27 13.64
C THR A 102 1.31 10.64 13.36
N GLY A 103 0.62 11.17 12.36
CA GLY A 103 -0.61 10.60 11.85
C GLY A 103 -0.58 10.42 10.34
N VAL A 104 -1.48 9.58 9.86
CA VAL A 104 -1.74 9.36 8.44
C VAL A 104 -2.85 10.29 7.99
N ASP A 105 -2.60 11.03 6.91
CA ASP A 105 -3.58 11.94 6.31
C ASP A 105 -4.75 11.19 5.67
N PHE A 106 -5.94 11.79 5.67
CA PHE A 106 -7.12 11.22 5.01
C PHE A 106 -6.97 11.20 3.48
N GLN A 107 -6.15 12.10 2.92
CA GLN A 107 -5.95 12.22 1.49
C GLN A 107 -5.17 11.02 0.94
N LYS A 108 -5.73 10.42 -0.11
CA LYS A 108 -5.14 9.28 -0.83
C LYS A 108 -4.63 9.69 -2.20
N PHE A 109 -3.51 9.09 -2.59
CA PHE A 109 -2.87 9.31 -3.88
C PHE A 109 -2.69 7.96 -4.58
N SER A 110 -3.22 7.82 -5.79
CA SER A 110 -3.12 6.58 -6.59
C SER A 110 -2.46 6.78 -7.95
N LYS A 111 -2.16 8.03 -8.31
CA LYS A 111 -1.56 8.39 -9.60
C LYS A 111 -0.34 9.27 -9.39
N ASN A 112 0.65 9.10 -10.26
CA ASN A 112 1.77 10.01 -10.36
C ASN A 112 1.24 11.38 -10.83
N ARG A 113 1.56 12.44 -10.09
CA ARG A 113 1.10 13.81 -10.34
C ARG A 113 1.52 14.31 -11.73
N MET A 114 2.73 13.95 -12.16
CA MET A 114 3.37 14.43 -13.39
C MET A 114 2.88 13.67 -14.61
N THR A 115 2.86 12.33 -14.54
CA THR A 115 2.56 11.48 -15.70
C THR A 115 1.11 11.00 -15.75
N LYS A 116 0.33 11.23 -14.69
CA LYS A 116 -1.04 10.71 -14.47
C LYS A 116 -1.18 9.19 -14.49
N LYS A 117 -0.07 8.45 -14.66
CA LYS A 117 -0.03 6.98 -14.60
C LYS A 117 -0.29 6.49 -13.17
N PRO A 118 -0.84 5.28 -12.97
CA PRO A 118 -0.98 4.69 -11.65
C PRO A 118 0.35 4.61 -10.91
N LEU A 119 0.33 4.86 -9.60
CA LEU A 119 1.52 4.69 -8.77
C LEU A 119 1.92 3.23 -8.69
N LYS A 120 3.24 3.00 -8.70
CA LYS A 120 3.87 1.69 -8.59
C LYS A 120 5.06 1.81 -7.65
N LEU A 121 5.24 0.85 -6.74
CA LEU A 121 6.37 0.85 -5.80
C LEU A 121 7.70 0.61 -6.53
N GLU A 122 7.64 0.01 -7.71
CA GLU A 122 8.81 -0.29 -8.55
C GLU A 122 9.35 0.97 -9.26
N ASP A 123 8.58 2.06 -9.29
CA ASP A 123 9.01 3.33 -9.90
C ASP A 123 10.01 4.05 -9.01
N LYS A 124 11.30 3.82 -9.26
CA LYS A 124 12.43 4.44 -8.54
C LYS A 124 12.45 5.97 -8.60
N LYS A 125 11.79 6.59 -9.58
CA LYS A 125 11.68 8.06 -9.62
C LYS A 125 10.72 8.56 -8.55
N VAL A 126 9.71 7.77 -8.17
CA VAL A 126 8.72 8.11 -7.15
C VAL A 126 9.12 7.56 -5.79
N PHE A 127 9.48 6.27 -5.72
CA PHE A 127 9.92 5.57 -4.52
C PHE A 127 11.38 5.12 -4.69
N PRO A 128 12.36 5.96 -4.33
CA PRO A 128 13.77 5.67 -4.55
C PRO A 128 14.26 4.47 -3.71
N GLU A 129 13.68 4.27 -2.54
CA GLU A 129 14.00 3.15 -1.65
C GLU A 129 13.18 1.91 -2.03
N LYS A 130 13.86 0.78 -2.28
CA LYS A 130 13.20 -0.50 -2.63
C LYS A 130 12.55 -1.17 -1.42
N SER A 131 13.13 -1.00 -0.23
CA SER A 131 12.66 -1.58 1.02
C SER A 131 11.67 -0.67 1.73
N ALA A 132 10.66 -1.27 2.37
CA ALA A 132 9.81 -0.54 3.30
C ALA A 132 10.63 -0.11 4.52
N ARG A 133 10.38 1.10 5.03
CA ARG A 133 11.01 1.58 6.27
C ARG A 133 10.48 0.84 7.50
N PHE A 134 9.18 0.60 7.52
CA PHE A 134 8.49 -0.19 8.54
C PHE A 134 7.11 -0.60 8.04
N LYS A 135 6.44 -1.48 8.78
CA LYS A 135 5.06 -1.91 8.55
C LYS A 135 4.18 -1.52 9.72
N LEU A 136 3.00 -0.96 9.45
CA LEU A 136 2.02 -0.68 10.47
C LEU A 136 1.51 -1.97 11.11
N SER A 137 1.28 -1.91 12.42
CA SER A 137 0.57 -2.95 13.16
C SER A 137 -0.87 -3.08 12.64
N SER A 138 -1.48 -4.24 12.83
CA SER A 138 -2.87 -4.48 12.43
C SER A 138 -3.85 -3.47 13.04
N HIS A 139 -3.59 -3.05 14.28
CA HIS A 139 -4.41 -2.06 14.98
C HIS A 139 -4.33 -0.68 14.31
N ASP A 140 -3.11 -0.17 14.10
CA ASP A 140 -2.92 1.13 13.44
C ASP A 140 -3.42 1.09 11.99
N LEU A 141 -3.14 0.01 11.27
CA LEU A 141 -3.59 -0.18 9.90
C LEU A 141 -5.12 -0.14 9.79
N SER A 142 -5.83 -0.86 10.67
CA SER A 142 -7.30 -0.85 10.68
C SER A 142 -7.88 0.55 10.91
N ARG A 143 -7.28 1.32 11.82
CA ARG A 143 -7.67 2.72 12.06
C ARG A 143 -7.42 3.58 10.83
N VAL A 144 -6.25 3.44 10.20
CA VAL A 144 -5.87 4.17 8.98
C VAL A 144 -6.80 3.84 7.80
N LEU A 145 -7.14 2.57 7.60
CA LEU A 145 -8.06 2.17 6.50
C LEU A 145 -9.46 2.75 6.70
N ARG A 146 -9.97 2.75 7.95
CA ARG A 146 -11.24 3.41 8.29
C ARG A 146 -11.18 4.91 8.06
N HIS A 147 -10.11 5.56 8.52
CA HIS A 147 -9.88 7.00 8.35
C HIS A 147 -9.86 7.43 6.87
N THR A 148 -9.16 6.65 6.04
CA THR A 148 -9.00 6.94 4.60
C THR A 148 -10.16 6.43 3.75
N LYS A 149 -11.19 5.82 4.36
CA LYS A 149 -12.38 5.25 3.71
C LYS A 149 -12.03 4.29 2.57
N ILE A 150 -10.95 3.52 2.73
CA ILE A 150 -10.60 2.44 1.80
C ILE A 150 -11.46 1.23 2.18
N LYS A 151 -12.42 0.87 1.31
CA LYS A 151 -13.12 -0.41 1.44
C LYS A 151 -12.13 -1.52 1.06
N LYS A 152 -12.06 -2.55 1.89
CA LYS A 152 -11.36 -3.81 1.56
C LYS A 152 -11.97 -4.41 0.30
#